data_AF-A0A351T9Q4-F1
#
_entry.id   AF-A0A351T9Q4-F1
#
_cell.length_a   1.000
_cell.length_b   1.000
_cell.length_c   1.000
_cell.angle_alpha   90.00
_cell.angle_beta   90.00
_cell.angle_gamma   90.00
#
_symmetry.space_group_name_H-M   'P 1'
#
loop_
_entity.id
_entity.type
_entity.pdbx_description
1 polymer ?
#
loop_
_entity_poly.entity_id
_entity_poly.type
_entity_poly.pdbx_seq_one_letter_code
_entity_poly.pdbx_strand_id
1 'polypeptide(L)' 'MKKLELKDIVHTNQKLLVQELQKRRIDVHSIDSSIELIKAVYKNHEEYILDRFSSLTPHSQVEITADKYLAKKIMHNN' A
#
# COMPACT_ATOMS: atom_id res chain seq x y z
N MET A 1 -0.65 5.60 18.05
CA MET A 1 -0.34 5.82 16.62
C MET A 1 -0.99 7.11 16.16
N LYS A 2 -0.27 7.95 15.41
CA LYS A 2 -0.79 9.24 14.92
C LYS A 2 -1.73 8.99 13.73
N LYS A 3 -2.90 9.63 13.70
CA LYS A 3 -3.75 9.66 12.50
C LYS A 3 -2.97 10.37 11.39
N LEU A 4 -2.99 9.78 10.19
CA LEU A 4 -2.20 10.29 9.07
C LEU A 4 -2.92 11.47 8.43
N GLU A 5 -2.27 12.63 8.38
CA GLU A 5 -2.78 13.82 7.70
C GLU A 5 -2.23 13.87 6.27
N LEU A 6 -3.04 14.32 5.30
CA LEU A 6 -2.62 14.34 3.88
C LEU A 6 -1.38 15.20 3.63
N LYS A 7 -1.17 16.25 4.44
CA LYS A 7 0.00 17.13 4.36
C LYS A 7 1.31 16.44 4.75
N ASP A 8 1.23 15.35 5.51
CA ASP A 8 2.39 14.60 6.01
C ASP A 8 2.89 13.57 4.97
N ILE A 9 2.19 13.38 3.84
CA ILE A 9 2.50 12.38 2.82
C ILE A 9 3.26 13.02 1.65
N VAL A 10 4.43 12.45 1.33
CA VAL A 10 5.32 12.94 0.28
C VAL A 10 4.88 12.42 -1.08
N HIS A 11 4.65 11.11 -1.22
CA HIS A 11 4.36 10.52 -2.52
C HIS A 11 2.91 10.72 -2.93
N THR A 12 2.70 11.17 -4.17
CA THR A 12 1.37 11.45 -4.73
C THR A 12 0.45 10.23 -4.71
N ASN A 13 0.97 9.05 -5.06
CA ASN A 13 0.17 7.81 -5.08
C ASN A 13 -0.37 7.47 -3.69
N GLN A 14 0.51 7.52 -2.68
CA GLN A 14 0.12 7.28 -1.29
C GLN A 14 -0.89 8.32 -0.81
N LYS A 15 -0.70 9.60 -1.19
CA LYS A 15 -1.62 10.69 -0.85
C LYS A 15 -3.03 10.44 -1.41
N LEU A 16 -3.12 10.03 -2.68
CA LEU A 16 -4.39 9.71 -3.34
C LEU A 16 -5.07 8.50 -2.69
N LEU A 17 -4.30 7.45 -2.36
CA LEU A 17 -4.80 6.28 -1.63
C LEU A 17 -5.39 6.69 -0.27
N VAL A 18 -4.63 7.41 0.54
CA VAL A 18 -5.06 7.84 1.88
C VAL A 18 -6.27 8.76 1.79
N GLN A 19 -6.31 9.68 0.82
CA GLN A 19 -7.46 10.54 0.58
C GLN A 19 -8.74 9.74 0.31
N GLU A 20 -8.67 8.72 -0.56
CA GLU A 20 -9.84 7.88 -0.87
C GLU A 20 -10.26 7.01 0.32
N LEU A 21 -9.31 6.45 1.08
CA LEU A 21 -9.60 5.69 2.31
C LEU A 21 -10.32 6.58 3.35
N GLN A 22 -9.81 7.78 3.59
CA GLN A 22 -10.40 8.73 4.53
C GLN A 22 -11.78 9.22 4.08
N LYS A 23 -11.96 9.48 2.78
CA LYS A 23 -13.27 9.81 2.18
C LYS A 23 -14.32 8.72 2.44
N ARG A 24 -13.88 7.44 2.46
CA ARG A 24 -14.70 6.28 2.81
C ARG A 24 -14.86 6.04 4.32
N ARG A 25 -14.39 6.98 5.15
CA ARG A 25 -14.42 6.90 6.63
C ARG A 25 -13.61 5.73 7.19
N ILE A 26 -12.52 5.38 6.53
CA ILE A 26 -11.53 4.42 7.04
C ILE A 26 -10.49 5.23 7.84
N ASP A 27 -10.18 4.77 9.04
CA ASP A 27 -9.15 5.40 9.86
C ASP A 27 -7.77 4.96 9.36
N VAL A 28 -6.94 5.94 9.01
CA VAL A 28 -5.59 5.69 8.48
C VAL A 28 -4.55 6.27 9.42
N HIS A 29 -3.55 5.47 9.76
CA HIS A 29 -2.48 5.82 10.67
C HIS A 29 -1.12 5.53 10.03
N SER A 30 -0.13 6.37 10.33
CA SER A 30 1.26 6.08 9.98
C SER A 30 1.84 5.08 10.98
N ILE A 31 2.46 4.02 10.45
CA ILE A 31 3.27 3.07 11.21
C ILE A 31 4.74 3.47 11.11
N ASP A 32 5.22 3.69 9.88
CA ASP A 32 6.58 4.14 9.59
C ASP A 32 6.55 5.11 8.41
N SER A 33 6.86 6.37 8.67
CA SER A 33 6.87 7.42 7.65
C SER A 33 8.07 7.34 6.70
N SER A 34 9.16 6.66 7.09
CA SER A 34 10.37 6.56 6.25
C SER A 34 10.15 5.68 5.02
N ILE A 35 9.30 4.66 5.18
CA ILE A 35 8.89 3.75 4.11
C ILE A 35 7.42 3.93 3.71
N GLU A 36 6.74 4.92 4.29
CA GLU A 36 5.30 5.19 4.10
C GLU A 36 4.39 3.98 4.39
N LEU A 37 4.76 3.14 5.36
CA LEU A 37 3.92 2.06 5.86
C LEU A 37 2.74 2.65 6.63
N ILE A 38 1.53 2.30 6.20
CA ILE A 38 0.28 2.73 6.83
C ILE A 38 -0.50 1.55 7.39
N LYS A 39 -1.33 1.87 8.39
CA LYS A 39 -2.37 0.98 8.90
C LYS A 39 -3.74 1.60 8.60
N ALA A 40 -4.59 0.88 7.91
CA ALA A 40 -5.99 1.22 7.67
C ALA A 40 -6.89 0.38 8.59
N VAL A 41 -7.83 1.02 9.28
CA VAL A 41 -8.74 0.39 10.24
C VAL A 41 -10.18 0.69 9.86
N TYR A 42 -10.98 -0.36 9.76
CA TYR A 42 -12.42 -0.24 9.54
C TYR A 42 -13.17 -1.30 10.33
N LYS A 43 -14.00 -0.88 11.29
CA LYS A 43 -14.69 -1.77 12.24
C LYS A 43 -13.67 -2.66 12.97
N ASN A 44 -13.74 -3.97 12.75
CA ASN A 44 -12.88 -4.97 13.39
C ASN A 44 -11.78 -5.50 12.44
N HIS A 45 -11.58 -4.83 11.30
CA HIS A 45 -10.53 -5.19 10.34
C HIS A 45 -9.40 -4.17 10.37
N GLU A 46 -8.18 -4.69 10.37
CA GLU A 46 -6.95 -3.92 10.29
C GLU A 46 -6.15 -4.40 9.08
N GLU A 47 -5.67 -3.45 8.28
CA GLU A 47 -4.88 -3.73 7.09
C GLU A 47 -3.58 -2.92 7.13
N TYR A 48 -2.45 -3.58 6.91
CA TYR A 48 -1.16 -2.92 6.75
C TYR A 48 -0.85 -2.81 5.26
N ILE A 49 -0.58 -1.58 4.80
CA ILE A 49 -0.39 -1.28 3.38
C ILE A 49 0.93 -0.55 3.20
N LEU A 50 1.77 -1.07 2.31
CA LEU A 50 3.02 -0.46 1.89
C LEU A 50 2.94 -0.14 0.39
N ASP A 51 2.93 1.15 0.04
CA ASP A 51 2.65 1.62 -1.32
C ASP A 51 1.30 1.05 -1.83
N ARG A 52 1.34 0.10 -2.77
CA ARG A 52 0.17 -0.57 -3.36
C ARG A 52 -0.07 -1.97 -2.79
N PHE A 53 0.84 -2.48 -1.97
CA PHE A 53 0.82 -3.85 -1.50
C PHE A 53 -0.02 -3.97 -0.24
N SER A 54 -0.97 -4.91 -0.28
CA SER A 54 -1.84 -5.29 0.83
C SER A 54 -1.72 -6.79 1.09
N SER A 55 -2.39 -7.30 2.12
CA SER A 55 -2.48 -8.74 2.41
C SER A 55 -3.07 -9.56 1.25
N LEU A 56 -3.83 -8.94 0.34
CA LEU A 56 -4.33 -9.59 -0.86
C LEU A 56 -3.28 -9.78 -1.95
N THR A 57 -2.13 -9.11 -1.86
CA THR A 57 -1.05 -9.27 -2.84
C THR A 57 -0.18 -10.46 -2.45
N PRO A 58 -0.12 -11.53 -3.25
CA PRO A 58 0.77 -12.65 -2.97
C PRO A 58 2.23 -12.20 -3.02
N HIS A 59 3.04 -12.70 -2.08
CA HIS A 59 4.47 -12.36 -2.03
C HIS A 59 5.18 -12.67 -3.35
N SER A 60 4.85 -13.78 -3.99
CA SER A 60 5.40 -14.17 -5.30
C SER A 60 5.13 -13.13 -6.39
N GLN A 61 3.99 -12.44 -6.36
CA GLN A 61 3.70 -11.37 -7.31
C GLN A 61 4.62 -10.16 -7.08
N VAL A 62 4.95 -9.84 -5.82
CA VAL A 62 5.92 -8.80 -5.48
C VAL A 62 7.30 -9.16 -6.03
N GLU A 63 7.75 -10.40 -5.82
CA GLU A 63 9.05 -10.89 -6.33
C GLU A 63 9.12 -10.87 -7.86
N ILE A 64 8.08 -11.39 -8.54
CA ILE A 64 8.02 -11.42 -10.01
C ILE A 64 8.06 -10.00 -10.58
N THR A 65 7.30 -9.07 -10.00
CA THR A 65 7.23 -7.69 -10.53
C THR A 65 8.47 -6.86 -10.21
N ALA A 66 9.29 -7.27 -9.24
CA ALA A 66 10.58 -6.67 -8.96
C ALA A 66 11.66 -7.08 -9.98
N ASP A 67 11.56 -8.28 -10.57
CA ASP A 67 12.49 -8.78 -11.59
C ASP A 67 11.90 -8.66 -13.00
N LYS A 68 12.39 -7.67 -13.76
CA LYS A 68 11.96 -7.43 -15.15
C LYS A 68 12.25 -8.61 -16.08
N TYR A 69 13.35 -9.34 -15.89
CA TYR A 69 13.69 -10.49 -16.72
C TYR A 69 12.73 -11.64 -16.43
N LEU A 70 12.50 -11.96 -15.16
CA LEU A 70 11.56 -12.99 -14.75
C LEU A 70 10.14 -12.68 -15.22
N ALA A 71 9.68 -11.45 -15.01
CA ALA A 71 8.37 -11.00 -15.49
C ALA A 71 8.23 -11.19 -17.01
N LYS A 72 9.22 -10.75 -17.80
CA LYS A 72 9.21 -10.91 -19.27
C LYS A 72 9.20 -12.38 -19.68
N LYS A 73 9.97 -13.24 -19.00
CA LYS A 73 10.02 -14.68 -19.27
C LYS A 73 8.66 -15.34 -19.04
N ILE A 74 7.98 -15.02 -17.92
CA ILE A 74 6.64 -15.54 -17.62
C ILE A 74 5.62 -15.08 -18.67
N MET A 75 5.67 -13.80 -19.07
CA MET A 75 4.76 -13.24 -20.07
C MET A 75 4.94 -13.82 -21.48
N HIS A 76 6.14 -14.30 -21.84
CA HIS A 76 6.39 -14.92 -23.14
C HIS A 76 6.08 -16.41 -23.20
N ASN A 77 6.00 -17.07 -22.04
CA ASN A 77 5.72 -18.50 -21.95
C ASN A 77 4.24 -18.83 -21.72
N ASN A 78 3.40 -17.80 -21.56
CA ASN A 78 1.93 -17.88 -21.56
C ASN A 78 1.39 -17.43 -22.92
#